data_AF-A0A5P8WBR4-F1
#
_entry.id   AF-A0A5P8WBR4-F1
#
_cell.length_a   1.000
_cell.length_b   1.000
_cell.length_c   1.000
_cell.angle_alpha   90.00
_cell.angle_beta   90.00
_cell.angle_gamma   90.00
#
_symmetry.space_group_name_H-M   'P 1'
#
loop_
_entity.id
_entity.type
_entity.pdbx_description
1 polymer ?
#
loop_
_entity_poly.entity_id
_entity_poly.type
_entity_poly.pdbx_seq_one_letter_code
_entity_poly.pdbx_strand_id
1 'polypeptide(L)' 'MGTAINNKFKLIKRSGFGFTNFRNFEIRALLSWHYPINLAR' A
#
# COMPACT_ATOMS: atom_id res chain seq x y z
N MET A 1 -2.72 0.28 20.08
CA MET A 1 -3.83 0.05 19.12
C MET A 1 -3.85 1.11 18.01
N GLY A 2 -2.73 1.36 17.30
CA GLY A 2 -2.67 2.47 16.32
C GLY A 2 -1.57 2.39 15.26
N THR A 3 -0.76 1.33 15.23
CA THR A 3 0.42 1.24 14.34
C THR A 3 0.10 0.61 12.98
N ALA A 4 -0.82 -0.37 12.93
CA ALA A 4 -1.15 -1.09 11.70
C ALA A 4 -1.93 -0.22 10.68
N ILE A 5 -2.92 0.54 11.15
CA ILE A 5 -3.74 1.41 10.29
C ILE A 5 -2.90 2.56 9.72
N ASN A 6 -2.03 3.16 10.53
CA ASN A 6 -1.12 4.22 10.09
C ASN A 6 -0.13 3.74 9.01
N ASN A 7 0.35 2.51 9.11
CA ASN A 7 1.22 1.93 8.08
C ASN A 7 0.49 1.68 6.76
N LYS A 8 -0.76 1.18 6.79
CA LYS A 8 -1.59 1.03 5.58
C LYS A 8 -1.86 2.38 4.91
N PHE A 9 -2.17 3.42 5.69
CA PHE A 9 -2.39 4.76 5.15
C PHE A 9 -1.13 5.36 4.52
N LYS A 10 0.04 5.16 5.14
CA LYS A 10 1.34 5.56 4.56
C LYS A 10 1.64 4.84 3.24
N LEU A 11 1.30 3.55 3.14
CA LEU A 11 1.51 2.77 1.91
C LEU A 11 0.66 3.29 0.76
N ILE A 12 -0.62 3.60 1.00
CA ILE A 12 -1.51 4.19 -0.02
C ILE A 12 -0.96 5.53 -0.53
N LYS A 13 -0.48 6.39 0.38
CA LYS A 13 0.11 7.67 -0.02
C LYS A 13 1.40 7.48 -0.83
N ARG A 14 2.22 6.48 -0.50
CA ARG A 14 3.47 6.18 -1.23
C ARG A 14 3.21 5.47 -2.56
N SER A 15 2.18 4.64 -2.66
CA SER A 15 1.79 4.00 -3.92
C SER A 15 1.26 5.03 -4.92
N GLY A 16 0.70 6.14 -4.44
CA GLY A 16 0.19 7.23 -5.28
C GLY A 16 1.20 8.30 -5.70
N PHE A 17 2.46 8.23 -5.26
CA PHE A 17 3.49 9.17 -5.74
C PHE A 17 3.86 8.81 -7.20
N GLY A 18 3.69 9.76 -8.13
CA GLY A 18 3.87 9.52 -9.57
C GLY A 18 2.64 8.92 -10.27
N PHE A 19 1.43 9.28 -9.83
CA PHE A 19 0.15 8.80 -10.33
C PHE A 19 -0.11 9.18 -11.80
N THR A 20 0.52 8.49 -12.74
CA THR A 20 0.28 8.61 -14.18
C THR A 20 -0.47 7.39 -14.74
N ASN A 21 -0.61 6.31 -13.97
CA ASN A 21 -1.30 5.08 -14.37
C ASN A 21 -2.14 4.52 -13.22
N PHE A 22 -3.46 4.71 -13.30
CA PHE A 22 -4.43 4.27 -12.29
C PHE A 22 -4.40 2.75 -12.05
N ARG A 23 -4.21 1.95 -13.11
CA ARG A 23 -4.17 0.48 -13.05
C ARG A 23 -2.96 -0.04 -12.28
N ASN A 24 -1.79 0.58 -12.48
CA ASN A 24 -0.60 0.25 -11.68
C ASN A 24 -0.75 0.66 -10.21
N PHE A 25 -1.42 1.77 -9.93
CA PHE A 25 -1.74 2.16 -8.56
C PHE A 25 -2.68 1.15 -7.89
N GLU A 26 -3.75 0.77 -8.57
CA GLU A 26 -4.75 -0.18 -8.08
C GLU A 26 -4.11 -1.52 -7.72
N ILE A 27 -3.30 -2.09 -8.62
CA ILE A 27 -2.58 -3.35 -8.38
C ILE A 27 -1.68 -3.23 -7.14
N ARG A 28 -0.90 -2.15 -7.01
CA ARG A 28 0.03 -1.95 -5.86
C ARG A 28 -0.72 -1.73 -4.54
N ALA A 29 -1.84 -1.01 -4.56
CA ALA A 29 -2.67 -0.78 -3.39
C ALA A 29 -3.33 -2.08 -2.90
N LEU A 30 -3.90 -2.86 -3.82
CA LEU A 30 -4.54 -4.15 -3.55
C LEU A 30 -3.54 -5.21 -3.07
N LEU A 31 -2.34 -5.27 -3.67
CA LEU A 31 -1.26 -6.15 -3.20
C LEU A 31 -0.88 -5.85 -1.74
N SER A 32 -0.77 -4.57 -1.38
CA SER A 32 -0.48 -4.19 0.02
C SER A 32 -1.61 -4.56 0.99
N TRP A 33 -2.82 -4.78 0.47
CA TRP A 33 -3.97 -5.16 1.26
C TRP A 33 -4.06 -6.66 1.50
N HIS A 34 -3.65 -7.45 0.50
CA HIS A 34 -3.74 -8.91 0.50
C HIS A 34 -2.51 -9.59 1.12
N TYR A 35 -1.32 -8.99 0.97
CA TYR A 35 -0.10 -9.53 1.59
C TYR A 35 0.12 -8.92 2.98
N PRO A 36 0.16 -9.73 4.05
CA PRO A 36 0.59 -9.24 5.34
C PRO A 36 2.06 -8.83 5.22
N ILE A 37 2.36 -7.59 5.62
CA ILE A 37 3.68 -6.95 5.51
C ILE A 37 4.83 -7.69 6.22
N ASN A 38 4.51 -8.75 6.96
CA ASN A 38 5.45 -9.63 7.65
C ASN A 38 6.11 -10.69 6.75
N LEU A 39 5.65 -10.88 5.50
CA LEU A 39 6.24 -11.86 4.56
C LEU A 39 7.41 -11.30 3.73
N ALA A 40 7.79 -10.04 3.92
CA ALA A 40 8.93 -9.42 3.26
C ALA A 40 10.17 -9.33 4.18
N ARG A 41 10.36 -10.33 5.05
CA ARG A 41 11.59 -10.49 5.86
C ARG A 41 12.47 -11.57 5.26
#